data_AF-A0A2N7VHM0-F1
#
_entry.id   AF-A0A2N7VHM0-F1
#
_cell.length_a   1.000
_cell.length_b   1.000
_cell.length_c   1.000
_cell.angle_alpha   90.00
_cell.angle_beta   90.00
_cell.angle_gamma   90.00
#
_symmetry.space_group_name_H-M   'P 1'
#
loop_
_entity.id
_entity.type
_entity.pdbx_description
1 polymer ?
#
loop_
_entity_poly.entity_id
_entity_poly.type
_entity_poly.pdbx_seq_one_letter_code
_entity_poly.pdbx_strand_id
1 'polypeptide(L)'
;MGQAKQRGTKEQRVAQAQAKVDALRPEKLTCGSCKTGFTDFQSLDTRKMSGIHAAFGGICPSCGETVLAFSGEQEAVANAMIAWQDAMESEGKLGKQSRDGEHVSFDE
;
A
#
# COMPACT_ATOMS: atom_id res chain seq x y z
N MET A 1 38.48 -26.05 -4.38
CA MET A 1 37.75 -25.01 -5.16
C MET A 1 36.35 -24.90 -4.60
N GLY A 2 36.08 -23.86 -3.80
CA GLY A 2 34.87 -23.71 -3.00
C GLY A 2 33.68 -23.24 -3.84
N GLN A 3 32.65 -24.07 -3.94
CA GLN A 3 31.36 -23.69 -4.52
C GLN A 3 30.62 -22.74 -3.57
N ALA A 4 30.88 -21.43 -3.70
CA ALA A 4 30.03 -20.40 -3.13
C ALA A 4 28.70 -20.39 -3.89
N LYS A 5 27.78 -21.26 -3.44
CA LYS A 5 26.43 -21.44 -4.00
C LYS A 5 25.67 -20.10 -4.06
N GLN A 6 25.54 -19.58 -5.28
CA GLN A 6 24.35 -18.95 -5.86
C GLN A 6 23.37 -18.31 -4.86
N ARG A 7 23.80 -17.26 -4.17
CA ARG A 7 22.85 -16.28 -3.63
C ARG A 7 22.43 -15.44 -4.82
N GLY A 8 21.19 -15.63 -5.30
CA GLY A 8 20.67 -15.00 -6.52
C GLY A 8 21.10 -13.55 -6.72
N THR A 9 21.29 -13.16 -7.99
CA THR A 9 21.79 -11.84 -8.39
C THR A 9 20.92 -10.72 -7.79
N LYS A 10 21.49 -9.51 -7.68
CA LYS A 10 20.75 -8.33 -7.17
C LYS A 10 19.43 -8.15 -7.93
N GLU A 11 19.45 -8.37 -9.24
CA GLU A 11 18.27 -8.34 -10.11
C GLU A 11 17.22 -9.40 -9.74
N GLN A 12 17.62 -10.64 -9.48
CA GLN A 12 16.68 -11.68 -9.02
C GLN A 12 16.04 -11.33 -7.68
N ARG A 13 16.76 -10.68 -6.76
CA ARG A 13 16.20 -10.22 -5.48
C ARG A 13 15.20 -9.08 -5.66
N VAL A 14 15.48 -8.14 -6.57
CA VAL A 14 14.56 -7.03 -6.90
C VAL A 14 13.31 -7.57 -7.57
N ALA A 15 13.44 -8.46 -8.55
CA ALA A 15 12.30 -9.07 -9.23
C ALA A 15 11.41 -9.88 -8.27
N GLN A 16 12.01 -10.64 -7.35
CA GLN A 16 11.25 -11.39 -6.36
C GLN A 16 10.55 -10.49 -5.34
N ALA A 17 11.16 -9.37 -4.96
CA ALA A 17 10.51 -8.37 -4.12
C ALA A 17 9.34 -7.69 -4.84
N GLN A 18 9.54 -7.31 -6.11
CA GLN A 18 8.49 -6.71 -6.94
C GLN A 18 7.30 -7.67 -7.13
N ALA A 19 7.56 -8.95 -7.40
CA ALA A 19 6.52 -9.96 -7.57
C ALA A 19 5.68 -10.17 -6.29
N LYS A 20 6.29 -10.03 -5.10
CA LYS A 20 5.55 -10.10 -3.83
C LYS A 20 4.63 -8.91 -3.63
N VAL A 21 5.10 -7.69 -3.97
CA VAL A 21 4.28 -6.47 -3.91
C VAL A 21 3.15 -6.54 -4.93
N ASP A 22 3.44 -7.01 -6.14
CA ASP A 22 2.44 -7.18 -7.21
C ASP A 22 1.36 -8.21 -6.84
N ALA A 23 1.75 -9.32 -6.19
CA ALA A 23 0.79 -10.30 -5.68
C ALA A 23 -0.16 -9.73 -4.60
N LEU A 24 0.25 -8.66 -3.91
CA LEU A 24 -0.54 -7.95 -2.90
C LEU A 24 -1.29 -6.74 -3.49
N ARG A 25 -1.15 -6.47 -4.78
CA ARG A 25 -1.79 -5.35 -5.45
C ARG A 25 -3.31 -5.57 -5.48
N PRO A 26 -4.12 -4.60 -5.00
CA PRO A 26 -5.57 -4.65 -5.15
C PRO A 26 -5.95 -4.43 -6.61
N GLU A 27 -7.15 -4.84 -7.01
CA GLU A 27 -7.62 -4.60 -8.40
C GLU A 27 -7.92 -3.12 -8.63
N LYS A 28 -8.38 -2.42 -7.59
CA LYS A 28 -8.65 -0.99 -7.57
C LYS A 28 -8.40 -0.43 -6.17
N LEU A 29 -8.06 0.85 -6.10
CA LEU A 29 -8.15 1.63 -4.87
C LEU A 29 -9.51 2.32 -4.79
N THR A 30 -10.09 2.42 -3.59
CA THR A 30 -11.31 3.21 -3.38
C THR A 30 -10.99 4.41 -2.50
N CYS A 31 -11.37 5.59 -2.98
CA CYS A 31 -11.19 6.84 -2.26
C CYS A 31 -12.02 6.85 -0.97
N GLY A 32 -11.38 7.20 0.16
CA GLY A 32 -12.02 7.30 1.46
C GLY A 32 -13.10 8.40 1.50
N SER A 33 -12.88 9.50 0.77
CA SER A 33 -13.77 10.66 0.71
C SER A 33 -14.98 10.47 -0.21
N CYS A 34 -14.77 10.23 -1.50
CA CYS A 34 -15.86 10.17 -2.49
C CYS A 34 -16.31 8.75 -2.87
N LYS A 35 -15.68 7.71 -2.31
CA LYS A 35 -15.95 6.28 -2.60
C LYS A 35 -15.74 5.86 -4.07
N THR A 36 -15.09 6.69 -4.87
CA THR A 36 -14.73 6.35 -6.25
C THR A 36 -13.63 5.29 -6.25
N GLY A 37 -13.88 4.18 -6.95
CA GLY A 37 -12.88 3.17 -7.26
C GLY A 37 -12.06 3.54 -8.49
N PHE A 38 -10.74 3.41 -8.45
CA PHE A 38 -9.85 3.72 -9.56
C PHE A 38 -8.66 2.76 -9.63
N THR A 39 -8.15 2.55 -10.84
CA THR A 39 -7.07 1.59 -11.13
C THR A 39 -5.74 2.26 -11.46
N ASP A 40 -5.75 3.58 -11.66
CA ASP A 40 -4.57 4.40 -11.90
C ASP A 40 -3.89 4.73 -10.56
N PHE A 41 -3.01 3.83 -10.13
CA PHE A 41 -2.21 3.99 -8.92
C PHE A 41 -0.88 3.25 -9.04
N GLN A 42 0.08 3.64 -8.20
CA GLN A 42 1.42 3.07 -8.20
C GLN A 42 1.73 2.38 -6.89
N SER A 43 2.63 1.39 -6.94
CA SER A 43 3.25 0.83 -5.74
C SER A 43 4.24 1.83 -5.15
N LEU A 44 4.21 2.00 -3.84
CA LEU A 44 5.16 2.82 -3.09
C LEU A 44 6.27 1.96 -2.50
N ASP A 45 7.41 2.59 -2.21
CA ASP A 45 8.54 1.89 -1.62
C ASP A 45 8.33 1.62 -0.12
N THR A 46 8.19 0.36 0.27
CA THR A 46 7.95 -0.07 1.65
C THR A 46 9.19 -0.62 2.35
N ARG A 47 10.36 -0.62 1.70
CA ARG A 47 11.60 -1.25 2.24
C ARG A 47 12.04 -0.72 3.60
N LYS A 48 11.66 0.51 3.96
CA LYS A 48 11.98 1.15 5.25
C LYS A 48 10.82 1.14 6.24
N MET A 49 9.71 0.48 5.89
CA MET A 49 8.50 0.41 6.70
C MET A 49 8.38 -1.01 7.28
N SER A 50 8.97 -1.24 8.46
CA SER A 50 8.88 -2.53 9.14
C SER A 50 7.43 -2.96 9.34
N GLY A 51 7.11 -4.20 8.96
CA GLY A 51 5.76 -4.76 9.03
C GLY A 51 4.81 -4.33 7.91
N ILE A 52 5.21 -3.43 7.00
CA ILE A 52 4.44 -3.12 5.78
C ILE A 52 5.01 -3.92 4.61
N HIS A 53 4.19 -4.78 4.03
CA HIS A 53 4.58 -5.63 2.91
C HIS A 53 4.38 -4.94 1.56
N ALA A 54 3.31 -4.16 1.42
CA ALA A 54 3.01 -3.40 0.21
C ALA A 54 2.28 -2.10 0.55
N ALA A 55 2.52 -1.07 -0.24
CA ALA A 55 1.81 0.19 -0.16
C ALA A 55 1.49 0.67 -1.57
N PHE A 56 0.33 1.27 -1.73
CA PHE A 56 -0.17 1.76 -3.00
C PHE A 56 -0.68 3.18 -2.81
N GLY A 57 -0.41 4.04 -3.80
CA GLY A 57 -0.80 5.43 -3.77
C GLY A 57 -1.21 5.94 -5.13
N GLY A 58 -2.20 6.82 -5.15
CA GLY A 58 -2.66 7.50 -6.36
C GLY A 58 -3.53 8.71 -6.02
N ILE A 59 -3.84 9.49 -7.06
CA ILE A 59 -4.73 10.64 -6.95
C ILE A 59 -6.11 10.22 -7.45
N CYS A 60 -7.14 10.43 -6.64
CA CYS A 60 -8.50 10.10 -7.04
C CYS A 60 -8.92 10.94 -8.26
N PRO A 61 -9.32 10.34 -9.38
CA PRO A 61 -9.69 11.08 -10.59
C PRO A 61 -11.01 11.85 -10.44
N SER A 62 -11.83 11.54 -9.43
CA SER A 62 -13.13 12.19 -9.22
C SER A 62 -13.06 13.41 -8.32
N CYS A 63 -12.23 13.41 -7.27
CA CYS A 63 -12.17 14.50 -6.29
C CYS A 63 -10.78 15.10 -6.09
N GLY A 64 -9.73 14.51 -6.70
CA GLY A 64 -8.36 14.98 -6.57
C GLY A 64 -7.66 14.61 -5.26
N GLU A 65 -8.31 13.85 -4.37
CA GLU A 65 -7.73 13.44 -3.10
C GLU A 65 -6.60 12.41 -3.27
N THR A 66 -5.53 12.56 -2.49
CA THR A 66 -4.47 11.56 -2.39
C THR A 66 -4.97 10.37 -1.59
N VAL A 67 -4.99 9.19 -2.21
CA VAL A 67 -5.42 7.95 -1.57
C VAL A 67 -4.22 7.03 -1.38
N LEU A 68 -4.02 6.59 -0.15
CA LEU A 68 -3.00 5.60 0.22
C LEU A 68 -3.64 4.33 0.78
N ALA A 69 -3.12 3.18 0.37
CA ALA A 69 -3.50 1.88 0.90
C ALA A 69 -2.25 1.12 1.34
N PHE A 70 -2.28 0.57 2.55
CA PHE A 70 -1.19 -0.22 3.13
C PHE A 70 -1.64 -1.67 3.33
N SER A 71 -0.75 -2.61 3.05
CA SER A 71 -0.93 -4.03 3.31
C SER A 71 0.27 -4.56 4.09
N GLY A 72 0.00 -5.19 5.24
CA GLY A 72 1.05 -5.57 6.18
C GLY A 72 0.50 -6.19 7.45
N GLU A 73 1.34 -6.24 8.47
CA GLU A 73 0.97 -6.61 9.84
C GLU A 73 0.00 -5.56 10.42
N GLN A 74 -0.96 -6.02 11.22
CA GLN A 74 -2.04 -5.16 11.74
C GLN A 74 -1.51 -3.94 12.49
N GLU A 75 -0.54 -4.12 13.40
CA GLU A 75 0.06 -3.03 14.18
C GLU A 75 0.84 -2.06 13.29
N ALA A 76 1.58 -2.56 12.31
CA ALA A 76 2.34 -1.73 11.38
C ALA A 76 1.41 -0.88 10.50
N VAL A 77 0.33 -1.47 9.99
CA VAL A 77 -0.68 -0.77 9.18
C VAL A 77 -1.38 0.30 10.02
N ALA A 78 -1.77 -0.02 11.26
CA ALA A 78 -2.39 0.95 12.16
C ALA A 78 -1.45 2.14 12.44
N ASN A 79 -0.18 1.88 12.76
CA ASN A 79 0.82 2.92 12.98
C ASN A 79 1.04 3.79 11.73
N ALA A 80 1.07 3.20 10.54
CA ALA A 80 1.20 3.93 9.29
C ALA A 80 -0.01 4.83 9.00
N MET A 81 -1.23 4.35 9.28
CA MET A 81 -2.46 5.14 9.14
C MET A 81 -2.50 6.32 10.12
N ILE A 82 -2.09 6.12 11.37
CA ILE A 82 -2.00 7.18 12.37
C ILE A 82 -0.99 8.25 11.93
N ALA A 83 0.22 7.82 11.52
CA ALA A 83 1.25 8.74 11.04
C ALA A 83 0.80 9.54 9.80
N TRP A 84 0.01 8.91 8.93
CA TRP A 84 -0.57 9.59 7.77
C TRP A 84 -1.62 10.64 8.17
N GLN A 85 -2.50 10.32 9.12
CA GLN A 85 -3.48 11.30 9.63
C GLN A 85 -2.80 12.50 10.30
N ASP A 86 -1.76 12.26 11.10
CA ASP A 86 -0.98 13.30 11.75
C ASP A 86 -0.31 14.24 10.72
N ALA A 87 0.26 13.65 9.66
CA ALA A 87 0.89 14.41 8.57
C ALA A 87 -0.11 15.21 7.71
N MET A 88 -1.37 14.78 7.62
CA MET A 88 -2.45 15.47 6.90
C MET A 88 -3.30 16.37 7.80
N GLU A 89 -2.82 16.72 9.01
CA GLU A 89 -3.54 17.55 9.97
C GLU A 89 -5.00 17.09 10.21
N SER A 90 -5.23 15.78 10.23
CA SER A 90 -6.54 15.12 10.46
C SER A 90 -7.56 15.18 9.30
N GLU A 91 -7.22 15.68 8.11
CA GLU A 91 -8.15 15.65 6.95
C GLU A 91 -8.25 14.25 6.30
N GLY A 92 -7.34 13.35 6.62
CA GLY A 92 -7.30 11.99 6.07
C GLY A 92 -8.47 11.12 6.52
N LYS A 93 -9.31 10.70 5.56
CA LYS A 93 -10.37 9.70 5.78
C LYS A 93 -9.79 8.29 5.81
N LEU A 94 -9.86 7.63 6.97
CA LEU A 94 -9.38 6.26 7.13
C LEU A 94 -10.49 5.22 6.95
N GLY A 95 -10.06 4.04 6.51
CA GLY A 95 -10.90 2.88 6.38
C GLY A 95 -10.10 1.63 6.07
N LYS A 96 -10.80 0.49 6.13
CA LYS A 96 -10.30 -0.80 5.63
C LYS A 96 -10.77 -0.98 4.20
N GLN A 97 -9.89 -1.47 3.35
CA GLN A 97 -10.26 -1.89 2.01
C GLN A 97 -9.85 -3.34 1.73
N SER A 98 -10.78 -4.09 1.12
CA SER A 98 -10.55 -5.44 0.58
C SER A 98 -9.87 -5.37 -0.80
N ARG A 99 -9.23 -6.46 -1.25
CA ARG A 99 -8.56 -6.51 -2.58
C ARG A 99 -9.50 -6.22 -3.75
N ASP A 100 -10.75 -6.65 -3.64
CA ASP A 100 -11.84 -6.44 -4.61
C ASP A 100 -12.38 -4.98 -4.57
N GLY A 101 -11.83 -4.16 -3.69
CA GLY A 101 -12.09 -2.73 -3.60
C GLY A 101 -13.31 -2.33 -2.74
N GLU A 102 -13.88 -3.26 -1.98
CA GLU A 102 -14.83 -2.92 -0.92
C GLU A 102 -14.14 -2.06 0.14
N HIS A 103 -14.72 -0.91 0.50
CA HIS A 103 -14.16 0.03 1.48
C HIS A 103 -15.13 0.19 2.65
N VAL A 104 -14.65 -0.04 3.87
CA VAL A 104 -15.35 0.18 5.13
C VAL A 104 -14.68 1.34 5.87
N SER A 105 -15.42 2.38 6.21
CA SER A 105 -14.87 3.56 6.91
C SER A 105 -14.64 3.25 8.39
N PHE A 106 -13.70 3.93 9.04
CA PHE A 106 -13.49 3.80 10.50
C PHE A 106 -14.18 4.90 11.32
N ASP A 107 -14.92 5.79 10.67
CA ASP A 107 -15.65 6.93 11.27
C ASP A 107 -17.11 6.57 11.64
N GLU A 108 -17.44 5.27 11.74
CA GLU A 108 -18.76 4.77 12.17
C GLU A 108 -18.84 4.55 13.68
#